data_AF-A0A1F9VE98-F1
#
_entry.id   AF-A0A1F9VE98-F1
#
_cell.length_a   1.000
_cell.length_b   1.000
_cell.length_c   1.000
_cell.angle_alpha   90.00
_cell.angle_beta   90.00
_cell.angle_gamma   90.00
#
_symmetry.space_group_name_H-M   'P 1'
#
loop_
_entity.id
_entity.type
_entity.pdbx_description
1 polymer ?
#
loop_
_entity_poly.entity_id
_entity_poly.type
_entity_poly.pdbx_seq_one_letter_code
_entity_poly.pdbx_strand_id
1 'polypeptide(L)'
;MTIRGYHLLLDGRDVICHAGDIERWLREAVRITGLTPIAELIDEAHGQGIIVIAESHVSLEVRGSVAFADIFSCDALGWWHRLRARRLSERIFGGMWQTRYLQRSIRPPARSSGVLH
;
A
#
# COMPACT_ATOMS: atom_id res chain seq x y z
N MET A 1 24.49 5.94 -1.31
CA MET A 1 23.47 5.00 -1.82
C MET A 1 22.11 5.65 -1.60
N THR A 2 21.31 5.86 -2.64
CA THR A 2 19.96 6.45 -2.51
C THR A 2 18.96 5.31 -2.49
N ILE A 3 18.14 5.22 -1.44
CA ILE A 3 17.05 4.23 -1.40
C ILE A 3 15.89 4.82 -2.20
N ARG A 4 15.39 4.07 -3.16
CA ARG A 4 14.20 4.43 -3.96
C ARG A 4 13.03 3.60 -3.49
N GLY A 5 11.86 4.21 -3.46
CA GLY A 5 10.62 3.51 -3.19
C GLY A 5 9.47 4.13 -3.97
N TYR A 6 8.45 3.32 -4.23
CA TYR A 6 7.32 3.64 -5.08
C TYR A 6 6.02 3.38 -4.30
N HIS A 7 5.23 4.43 -4.12
CA HIS A 7 3.91 4.34 -3.50
C HIS A 7 2.84 4.39 -4.58
N LEU A 8 1.96 3.40 -4.58
CA LEU A 8 0.65 3.51 -5.19
C LEU A 8 -0.37 3.78 -4.09
N LEU A 9 -0.80 5.04 -4.02
CA LEU A 9 -1.84 5.50 -3.11
C LEU A 9 -3.20 5.38 -3.81
N LEU A 10 -4.18 4.80 -3.13
CA LEU A 10 -5.56 4.74 -3.59
C LEU A 10 -6.50 5.35 -2.55
N ASP A 11 -7.26 6.35 -2.97
CA ASP A 11 -8.21 7.08 -2.13
C ASP A 11 -9.63 6.73 -2.60
N GLY A 12 -10.40 6.05 -1.76
CA GLY A 12 -11.77 5.61 -2.01
C GLY A 12 -12.81 6.50 -1.33
N ARG A 13 -13.90 6.79 -2.03
CA ARG A 13 -15.10 7.47 -1.51
C ARG A 13 -16.36 6.70 -1.84
N ASP A 14 -17.38 6.85 -1.01
CA ASP A 14 -18.66 6.12 -1.10
C ASP A 14 -18.44 4.60 -1.09
N VAL A 15 -17.46 4.16 -0.30
CA VAL A 15 -17.12 2.75 -0.14
C VAL A 15 -18.07 2.07 0.84
N ILE A 16 -18.30 0.78 0.62
CA ILE A 16 -18.98 -0.12 1.54
C ILE A 16 -18.01 -1.25 1.86
N CYS A 17 -17.78 -1.49 3.15
CA CYS A 17 -16.87 -2.55 3.61
C CYS A 17 -17.66 -3.55 4.44
N HIS A 18 -17.62 -4.81 4.02
CA HIS A 18 -18.18 -5.94 4.74
C HIS A 18 -17.09 -6.70 5.51
N ALA A 19 -17.50 -7.59 6.40
CA ALA A 19 -16.58 -8.50 7.08
C ALA A 19 -15.83 -9.36 6.04
N GLY A 20 -14.52 -9.47 6.19
CA GLY A 20 -13.62 -10.19 5.30
C GLY A 20 -13.12 -9.38 4.10
N ASP A 21 -13.67 -8.20 3.80
CA ASP A 21 -13.26 -7.44 2.61
C ASP A 21 -11.86 -6.86 2.74
N ILE A 22 -11.44 -6.49 3.95
CA ILE A 22 -10.09 -5.97 4.22
C ILE A 22 -9.06 -7.07 4.03
N GLU A 23 -9.26 -8.23 4.67
CA GLU A 23 -8.38 -9.40 4.49
C GLU A 23 -8.29 -9.79 3.00
N ARG A 24 -9.45 -9.88 2.35
CA ARG A 24 -9.53 -10.21 0.93
C ARG A 24 -8.76 -9.21 0.07
N TRP A 25 -8.96 -7.91 0.29
CA TRP A 25 -8.29 -6.88 -0.49
C TRP A 25 -6.77 -6.95 -0.31
N LEU A 26 -6.28 -7.05 0.93
CA LEU A 26 -4.84 -7.10 1.23
C LEU A 26 -4.15 -8.29 0.53
N ARG A 27 -4.73 -9.48 0.65
CA ARG A 27 -4.17 -10.69 0.02
C ARG A 27 -4.25 -10.66 -1.49
N GLU A 28 -5.36 -10.19 -2.06
CA GLU A 28 -5.47 -10.03 -3.51
C GLU A 28 -4.54 -8.94 -4.05
N ALA A 29 -4.32 -7.85 -3.31
CA ALA A 29 -3.40 -6.77 -3.67
C ALA A 29 -1.96 -7.28 -3.78
N VAL A 30 -1.48 -8.04 -2.78
CA VAL A 30 -0.16 -8.68 -2.82
C VAL A 30 -0.04 -9.66 -3.99
N ARG A 31 -1.08 -10.46 -4.24
CA ARG A 31 -1.11 -11.42 -5.35
C ARG A 31 -1.02 -10.74 -6.72
N ILE A 32 -1.73 -9.62 -6.94
CA ILE A 32 -1.71 -8.92 -8.24
C ILE A 32 -0.40 -8.15 -8.48
N THR A 33 0.30 -7.74 -7.42
CA THR A 33 1.58 -7.02 -7.52
C THR A 33 2.78 -7.96 -7.54
N GLY A 34 2.60 -9.22 -7.11
CA GLY A 34 3.69 -10.21 -7.05
C GLY A 34 4.68 -9.95 -5.92
N LEU A 35 4.30 -9.12 -4.94
CA LEU A 35 5.15 -8.80 -3.79
C LEU A 35 5.21 -10.00 -2.85
N THR A 36 6.33 -10.19 -2.17
CA THR A 36 6.53 -11.33 -1.25
C THR A 36 6.14 -10.92 0.18
N PRO A 37 5.08 -11.50 0.76
CA PRO A 37 4.68 -11.22 2.14
C PRO A 37 5.66 -11.81 3.15
N ILE A 38 5.88 -11.09 4.24
CA ILE A 38 6.68 -11.52 5.39
C ILE A 38 5.78 -11.75 6.61
N ALA A 39 4.88 -10.82 6.88
CA ALA A 39 3.95 -10.86 8.01
C ALA A 39 2.65 -10.13 7.68
N GLU A 40 1.57 -10.48 8.36
CA GLU A 40 0.27 -9.81 8.24
C GLU A 40 -0.25 -9.42 9.63
N LEU A 41 -0.91 -8.26 9.70
CA LEU A 41 -1.69 -7.81 10.85
C LEU A 41 -3.00 -7.23 10.32
N ILE A 42 -4.10 -7.89 10.62
CA ILE A 42 -5.43 -7.52 10.12
C ILE A 42 -6.34 -7.32 11.32
N ASP A 43 -6.97 -6.15 11.38
CA ASP A 43 -7.85 -5.72 12.44
C ASP A 43 -9.13 -5.13 11.83
N GLU A 44 -9.97 -6.04 11.33
CA GLU A 44 -11.20 -5.67 10.63
C GLU A 44 -12.21 -4.96 11.54
N ALA A 45 -12.16 -5.22 12.85
CA ALA A 45 -13.01 -4.54 13.82
C ALA A 45 -12.75 -3.03 13.86
N HIS A 46 -11.51 -2.62 13.59
CA HIS A 46 -11.11 -1.22 13.47
C HIS A 46 -10.97 -0.75 12.01
N GLY A 47 -11.41 -1.57 11.04
CA GLY A 47 -11.40 -1.21 9.63
C GLY A 47 -10.00 -1.08 9.03
N GLN A 48 -8.99 -1.80 9.54
CA GLN A 48 -7.61 -1.64 9.08
C GLN A 48 -6.85 -2.96 8.91
N GLY A 49 -5.80 -2.92 8.10
CA GLY A 49 -4.84 -4.02 8.04
C GLY A 49 -3.60 -3.69 7.21
N ILE A 50 -2.54 -4.46 7.43
CA ILE A 50 -1.25 -4.31 6.79
C ILE A 50 -0.62 -5.68 6.54
N ILE A 51 -0.03 -5.83 5.35
CA ILE A 51 0.90 -6.90 5.03
C ILE A 51 2.29 -6.29 4.87
N VAL A 52 3.22 -6.72 5.72
CA VAL A 52 4.64 -6.36 5.62
C VAL A 52 5.24 -7.19 4.50
N ILE A 53 5.98 -6.54 3.61
CA ILE A 53 6.76 -7.18 2.55
C ILE A 53 8.24 -6.79 2.73
N ALA A 54 9.14 -7.43 1.99
CA ALA A 54 10.56 -7.07 2.05
C ALA A 54 10.76 -5.55 1.81
N GLU A 55 11.26 -4.87 2.84
CA GLU A 55 11.61 -3.44 2.85
C GLU A 55 10.43 -2.48 2.58
N SER A 56 9.18 -2.91 2.78
CA SER A 56 7.99 -2.12 2.42
C SER A 56 6.67 -2.64 3.02
N HIS A 57 5.51 -2.24 2.48
CA HIS A 57 4.19 -2.69 2.97
C HIS A 57 3.05 -2.56 1.94
N VAL A 58 1.99 -3.32 2.19
CA VAL A 58 0.65 -3.11 1.61
C VAL A 58 -0.33 -2.86 2.75
N SER A 59 -0.98 -1.71 2.79
CA SER A 59 -1.91 -1.35 3.87
C SER A 59 -3.24 -0.84 3.34
N LEU A 60 -4.28 -1.03 4.14
CA LEU A 60 -5.62 -0.52 3.90
C LEU A 60 -6.23 -0.03 5.22
N GLU A 61 -6.91 1.10 5.16
CA GLU A 61 -7.73 1.63 6.24
C GLU A 61 -9.07 2.09 5.67
N VAL A 62 -10.16 1.72 6.33
CA VAL A 62 -11.54 2.08 5.98
C VAL A 62 -12.17 2.79 7.17
N ARG A 63 -12.68 4.00 6.95
CA ARG A 63 -13.37 4.83 7.95
C ARG A 63 -14.71 5.28 7.40
N GLY A 64 -15.78 4.59 7.80
CA GLY A 64 -17.13 4.85 7.27
C GLY A 64 -17.16 4.63 5.75
N SER A 65 -17.51 5.68 4.99
CA SER A 65 -17.59 5.64 3.52
C SER A 65 -16.30 6.09 2.81
N VAL A 66 -15.17 6.18 3.53
CA VAL A 66 -13.86 6.54 2.96
C VAL A 66 -12.87 5.42 3.20
N ALA A 67 -11.98 5.17 2.23
CA ALA A 67 -10.90 4.21 2.36
C ALA A 67 -9.56 4.78 1.84
N PHE A 68 -8.47 4.36 2.46
CA PHE A 68 -7.10 4.72 2.09
C PHE A 68 -6.28 3.46 1.95
N ALA A 69 -5.67 3.26 0.80
CA ALA A 69 -4.76 2.15 0.56
C ALA A 69 -3.38 2.65 0.11
N ASP A 70 -2.33 2.00 0.59
CA ASP A 70 -0.95 2.24 0.18
C ASP A 70 -0.30 0.91 -0.19
N ILE A 71 0.12 0.80 -1.44
CA ILE A 71 1.00 -0.28 -1.90
C ILE A 71 2.38 0.36 -2.10
N PHE A 72 3.22 0.21 -1.09
CA PHE A 72 4.60 0.66 -1.11
C PHE A 72 5.49 -0.51 -1.59
N SER A 73 6.51 -0.21 -2.40
CA SER A 73 7.50 -1.19 -2.85
C SER A 73 8.82 -0.52 -3.25
N CYS A 74 9.94 -1.24 -3.15
CA CYS A 74 11.24 -0.77 -3.64
C CYS A 74 11.37 -0.88 -5.18
N ASP A 75 10.63 -1.81 -5.79
CA ASP A 75 10.55 -1.97 -7.24
C ASP A 75 9.36 -1.22 -7.84
N ALA A 76 9.53 -0.69 -9.05
CA ALA A 76 8.46 0.07 -9.70
C ALA A 76 7.31 -0.84 -10.12
N LEU A 77 6.09 -0.48 -9.73
CA LEU A 77 4.87 -1.13 -10.20
C LEU A 77 4.54 -0.69 -11.63
N GLY A 78 4.55 -1.66 -12.56
CA GLY A 78 4.04 -1.49 -13.91
C GLY A 78 2.62 -0.92 -13.94
N TRP A 79 2.25 -0.22 -15.02
CA TRP A 79 0.94 0.41 -15.17
C TRP A 79 -0.23 -0.58 -15.01
N TRP A 80 -0.06 -1.82 -15.47
CA TRP A 80 -1.05 -2.88 -15.34
C TRP A 80 -1.35 -3.24 -13.89
N HIS A 81 -0.33 -3.30 -13.02
CA HIS A 81 -0.52 -3.55 -11.58
C HIS A 81 -1.32 -2.42 -10.95
N ARG A 82 -0.98 -1.17 -11.31
CA ARG A 82 -1.69 0.03 -10.81
C ARG A 82 -3.16 0.04 -11.20
N LEU A 83 -3.48 -0.30 -12.46
CA LEU A 83 -4.86 -0.42 -12.94
C LEU A 83 -5.61 -1.56 -12.22
N ARG A 84 -4.96 -2.72 -12.05
CA ARG A 84 -5.56 -3.87 -11.36
C ARG A 84 -5.84 -3.58 -9.89
N ALA A 85 -4.96 -2.87 -9.20
CA ALA A 85 -5.17 -2.47 -7.80
C ALA A 85 -6.39 -1.55 -7.66
N ARG A 86 -6.53 -0.57 -8.56
CA ARG A 86 -7.73 0.29 -8.59
C ARG A 86 -9.01 -0.52 -8.84
N ARG A 87 -9.01 -1.38 -9.86
CA ARG A 87 -10.17 -2.23 -10.18
C ARG A 87 -10.50 -3.22 -9.07
N LEU A 88 -9.47 -3.71 -8.36
CA LEU A 88 -9.65 -4.55 -7.18
C LEU A 88 -10.40 -3.78 -6.09
N SER A 89 -9.98 -2.55 -5.81
CA SER A 89 -10.65 -1.69 -4.83
C SER A 89 -12.10 -1.38 -5.22
N GLU A 90 -12.35 -0.98 -6.47
CA GLU A 90 -13.70 -0.74 -6.99
C GLU A 90 -14.59 -2.00 -6.92
N ARG A 91 -14.03 -3.18 -7.18
CA ARG A 91 -14.77 -4.45 -7.16
C ARG A 91 -15.12 -4.92 -5.75
N ILE A 92 -14.22 -4.74 -4.79
CA ILE A 92 -14.44 -5.19 -3.40
C ILE A 92 -15.32 -4.19 -2.66
N PHE A 93 -15.01 -2.90 -2.73
CA PHE A 93 -15.64 -1.90 -1.88
C PHE A 93 -16.69 -1.04 -2.59
N GLY A 94 -16.83 -1.18 -3.91
CA GLY A 94 -17.61 -0.23 -4.71
C GLY A 94 -16.98 1.16 -4.71
N GLY A 95 -17.81 2.18 -4.87
CA GLY A 95 -17.41 3.58 -4.73
C GLY A 95 -16.51 4.13 -5.84
N MET A 96 -16.03 5.35 -5.64
CA MET A 96 -15.11 6.04 -6.55
C MET A 96 -13.69 5.99 -5.99
N TRP A 97 -12.74 5.56 -6.83
CA TRP A 97 -11.34 5.41 -6.44
C TRP A 97 -10.42 6.30 -7.28
N GLN A 98 -9.62 7.10 -6.59
CA GLN A 98 -8.54 7.89 -7.19
C GLN A 98 -7.20 7.23 -6.91
N THR A 99 -6.25 7.37 -7.84
CA THR A 99 -4.92 6.77 -7.71
C THR A 99 -3.84 7.83 -7.87
N ARG A 100 -2.83 7.80 -7.00
CA ARG A 100 -1.60 8.59 -7.13
C ARG A 100 -0.40 7.65 -7.07
N TYR A 101 0.53 7.81 -8.00
CA TYR A 101 1.75 7.02 -8.03
C TYR A 101 2.96 7.92 -7.81
N LEU A 102 3.67 7.72 -6.71
CA LEU A 102 4.75 8.59 -6.26
C LEU A 102 6.05 7.80 -6.17
N GLN A 103 7.11 8.33 -6.76
CA GLN A 103 8.48 7.87 -6.49
C GLN A 103 9.08 8.72 -5.37
N ARG A 104 9.54 8.09 -4.29
CA ARG A 104 10.29 8.72 -3.21
C ARG A 104 11.74 8.27 -3.25
N SER A 105 12.65 9.18 -2.90
CA SER A 105 14.08 8.90 -2.80
C SER A 105 14.59 9.43 -1.48
N ILE A 106 15.10 8.53 -0.63
CA ILE A 106 15.72 8.91 0.64
C ILE A 106 17.23 8.96 0.40
N ARG A 107 17.81 10.15 0.56
CA ARG A 107 19.26 10.27 0.66
C ARG A 107 19.65 9.92 2.10
N PRO A 108 20.61 9.03 2.32
CA PRO A 108 21.14 8.82 3.65
C PRO A 108 21.73 10.15 4.16
N PRO A 109 21.68 10.40 5.47
CA PRO A 109 22.32 11.56 6.05
C PRO A 109 23.79 11.59 5.61
N ALA A 110 24.31 12.78 5.29
CA ALA A 110 25.73 12.95 5.01
C ALA A 110 26.49 12.39 6.22
N ARG A 111 27.46 11.49 5.99
CA ARG A 111 28.34 11.03 7.06
C ARG A 111 28.91 12.27 7.72
N SER A 112 28.61 12.50 9.00
CA SER A 112 29.41 13.42 9.78
C SER A 112 30.81 12.84 9.73
N SER A 113 31.74 13.61 9.14
CA SER A 113 33.16 13.42 9.38
C SER A 113 33.39 13.70 10.87
N GLY A 114 33.12 12.70 11.71
CA GLY A 114 33.52 12.70 13.10
C GLY A 114 35.03 12.68 13.11
N VAL A 115 35.62 13.87 13.23
CA VAL A 115 36.99 14.02 13.67
C VAL A 115 37.02 13.42 15.08
N LEU A 116 37.66 12.26 15.19
CA LEU A 116 38.07 11.71 16.48
C LEU A 116 39.07 12.71 17.06
N HIS A 117 38.71 13.33 18.18
CA HIS A 117 39.62 14.05 19.07
C HIS A 117 39.92 13.17 20.28
#